data_AF-A0AAV0Y7U5-F1
#
_entry.id   AF-A0AAV0Y7U5-F1
#
_cell.length_a   1.000
_cell.length_b   1.000
_cell.length_c   1.000
_cell.angle_alpha   90.00
_cell.angle_beta   90.00
_cell.angle_gamma   90.00
#
_symmetry.space_group_name_H-M   'P 1'
#
loop_
_entity.id
_entity.type
_entity.pdbx_description
1 polymer ?
#
loop_
_entity_poly.entity_id
_entity_poly.type
_entity_poly.pdbx_seq_one_letter_code
_entity_poly.pdbx_strand_id
1 'polypeptide(L)'
;MSINLADSIGTYIIAMFPSEVKDTYFMKDGHNKNPKGKYYAKYYNSMRTLKTSGIVPCKEQVKTVKLATQRKHDNEFEPEDDINYMIEQIQFDTNCSFPELEKIWKATTKYRLNSIKNSTSTAEIMNKWKSYTLPLGYRLIDIDFSTLYPRCSNSVSQFEEKSEKIMMVLDDQLKDNNSRKLFENL
;
A
#
# COMPACT_ATOMS: atom_id res chain seq x y z
N MET A 1 -9.09 17.20 -22.22
CA MET A 1 -9.10 18.29 -23.22
C MET A 1 -8.72 17.69 -24.55
N SER A 2 -9.51 17.91 -25.60
CA SER A 2 -9.17 17.43 -26.94
C SER A 2 -8.15 18.37 -27.60
N ILE A 3 -7.41 17.84 -28.57
CA ILE A 3 -6.43 18.60 -29.36
C ILE A 3 -7.10 19.75 -30.11
N ASN A 4 -8.23 19.49 -30.76
CA ASN A 4 -8.95 20.50 -31.54
C ASN A 4 -9.45 21.64 -30.66
N LEU A 5 -9.88 21.33 -29.42
CA LEU A 5 -10.28 22.34 -28.46
C LEU A 5 -9.08 23.19 -27.99
N ALA A 6 -7.93 22.57 -27.77
CA ALA A 6 -6.73 23.33 -27.39
C ALA A 6 -6.24 24.24 -28.53
N ASP A 7 -6.36 23.78 -29.78
CA ASP A 7 -5.98 24.56 -30.97
C ASP A 7 -6.92 25.76 -31.22
N SER A 8 -8.23 25.56 -31.05
CA SER A 8 -9.20 26.65 -31.18
C SER A 8 -8.99 27.71 -30.11
N ILE A 9 -8.71 27.30 -28.87
CA ILE A 9 -8.38 28.23 -27.77
C ILE A 9 -7.11 29.02 -28.06
N GLY A 10 -6.06 28.38 -28.59
CA GLY A 10 -4.85 29.09 -29.03
C GLY A 10 -5.14 30.17 -30.07
N THR A 11 -6.06 29.87 -31.01
CA THR A 11 -6.49 30.82 -32.04
C THR A 11 -7.28 31.99 -31.45
N TYR A 12 -8.19 31.72 -30.51
CA TYR A 12 -8.94 32.78 -29.83
C TYR A 12 -8.07 33.69 -28.97
N ILE A 13 -7.02 33.15 -28.35
CA ILE A 13 -6.07 33.96 -27.56
C ILE A 13 -5.38 34.98 -28.46
N ILE A 14 -4.93 34.59 -29.65
CA ILE A 14 -4.33 35.54 -30.61
C ILE A 14 -5.35 36.55 -31.11
N ALA A 15 -6.59 36.12 -31.37
CA ALA A 15 -7.65 37.02 -31.80
C ALA A 15 -7.96 38.11 -30.76
N MET A 16 -7.87 37.79 -29.47
CA MET A 16 -8.03 38.79 -28.39
C MET A 16 -6.74 39.54 -28.05
N PHE A 17 -5.59 38.91 -28.21
CA PHE A 17 -4.27 39.46 -27.89
C PHE A 17 -3.32 39.27 -29.08
N PRO A 18 -3.36 40.18 -30.08
CA PRO A 18 -2.60 40.00 -31.31
C PRO A 18 -1.07 39.98 -31.13
N SER A 19 -0.56 40.48 -30.00
CA SER A 19 0.87 40.42 -29.65
C SER A 19 1.33 39.05 -29.16
N GLU A 20 0.41 38.15 -28.83
CA GLU A 20 0.71 36.81 -28.35
C GLU A 20 0.99 35.83 -29.50
N VAL A 21 1.80 34.81 -29.20
CA VAL A 21 2.17 33.76 -30.18
C VAL A 21 1.40 32.48 -29.86
N LYS A 22 0.69 31.90 -30.86
CA LYS A 22 -0.11 30.67 -30.71
C LYS A 22 0.65 29.55 -30.00
N ASP A 23 1.88 29.36 -30.45
CA ASP A 23 2.75 28.25 -30.09
C ASP A 23 3.13 28.27 -28.59
N THR A 24 3.13 29.45 -27.97
CA THR A 24 3.28 29.60 -26.52
C THR A 24 2.19 28.85 -25.75
N TYR A 25 0.97 28.81 -26.29
CA TYR A 25 -0.20 28.24 -25.63
C TYR A 25 -0.50 26.82 -26.09
N PHE A 26 -0.35 26.55 -27.39
CA PHE A 26 -0.58 25.25 -27.97
C PHE A 26 0.24 25.03 -29.25
N MET A 27 1.01 23.94 -29.29
CA MET A 27 1.73 23.45 -30.46
C MET A 27 1.44 21.98 -30.68
N LYS A 28 1.18 21.62 -31.93
CA LYS A 28 1.14 20.23 -32.37
C LYS A 28 1.83 20.13 -33.73
N ASP A 29 3.13 19.91 -33.71
CA ASP A 29 3.87 19.60 -34.94
C ASP A 29 3.53 18.20 -35.42
N GLY A 30 3.41 18.02 -36.74
CA GLY A 30 3.23 16.69 -37.35
C GLY A 30 4.32 15.69 -37.00
N HIS A 31 5.51 16.17 -36.61
CA HIS A 31 6.63 15.34 -36.17
C HIS A 31 6.62 15.03 -34.66
N ASN A 32 5.91 15.82 -33.84
CA ASN A 32 5.92 15.65 -32.39
C ASN A 32 4.69 14.84 -31.95
N LYS A 33 4.91 13.62 -31.45
CA LYS A 33 3.82 12.74 -31.02
C LYS A 33 2.94 13.35 -29.92
N ASN A 34 3.51 14.28 -29.13
CA ASN A 34 2.84 14.87 -27.96
C ASN A 34 2.63 16.37 -28.14
N PRO A 35 1.39 16.87 -27.99
CA PRO A 35 1.12 18.31 -28.00
C PRO A 35 1.84 19.03 -26.86
N LYS A 36 2.29 20.25 -27.12
CA LYS A 36 2.99 21.12 -26.16
C LYS A 36 2.25 22.45 -25.99
N GLY A 37 2.69 23.26 -25.04
CA GLY A 37 2.18 24.61 -24.79
C GLY A 37 1.65 24.82 -23.36
N LYS A 38 1.67 26.07 -22.91
CA LYS A 38 1.33 26.44 -21.52
C LYS A 38 -0.09 26.02 -21.14
N TYR A 39 -1.05 26.22 -22.02
CA TYR A 39 -2.46 25.95 -21.73
C TYR A 39 -2.74 24.45 -21.64
N TYR A 40 -2.22 23.69 -22.61
CA TYR A 40 -2.34 22.23 -22.61
C TYR A 40 -1.69 21.62 -21.37
N ALA A 41 -0.47 22.04 -21.04
CA ALA A 41 0.24 21.59 -19.84
C ALA A 41 -0.54 21.94 -18.56
N LYS A 42 -1.04 23.19 -18.44
CA LYS A 42 -1.82 23.64 -17.30
C LYS A 42 -3.05 22.77 -17.08
N TYR A 43 -3.83 22.48 -18.12
CA TYR A 43 -5.02 21.63 -18.01
C TYR A 43 -4.69 20.26 -17.42
N TYR A 44 -3.69 19.56 -17.95
CA TYR A 44 -3.36 18.21 -17.48
C TYR A 44 -2.70 18.22 -16.10
N ASN A 45 -1.92 19.25 -15.76
CA ASN A 45 -1.36 19.41 -14.42
C ASN A 45 -2.47 19.68 -13.40
N SER A 46 -3.39 20.60 -13.67
CA SER A 46 -4.56 20.84 -12.81
C SER A 46 -5.45 19.61 -12.69
N MET A 47 -5.70 18.90 -13.79
CA MET A 47 -6.49 17.66 -13.77
C MET A 47 -5.79 16.57 -12.97
N ARG A 48 -4.46 16.48 -13.01
CA ARG A 48 -3.69 15.58 -12.14
C ARG A 48 -3.89 15.94 -10.68
N THR A 49 -3.72 17.21 -10.31
CA THR A 49 -3.93 17.67 -8.93
C THR A 49 -5.32 17.34 -8.43
N LEU A 50 -6.37 17.62 -9.23
CA LEU A 50 -7.76 17.34 -8.86
C LEU A 50 -8.05 15.83 -8.70
N LYS A 51 -7.39 14.98 -9.48
CA LYS A 51 -7.47 13.53 -9.34
C LYS A 51 -6.75 13.05 -8.09
N THR A 52 -5.55 13.56 -7.82
CA THR A 52 -4.77 13.21 -6.63
C THR A 52 -5.47 13.66 -5.34
N SER A 53 -6.19 14.80 -5.37
CA SER A 53 -6.96 15.30 -4.23
C SER A 53 -8.34 14.66 -4.06
N GLY A 54 -8.72 13.69 -4.90
CA GLY A 54 -10.01 12.98 -4.81
C GLY A 54 -11.24 13.78 -5.24
N ILE A 55 -11.08 14.99 -5.79
CA ILE A 55 -12.20 15.86 -6.20
C ILE A 55 -12.83 15.40 -7.51
N VAL A 56 -12.00 14.90 -8.44
CA VAL A 56 -12.47 14.35 -9.71
C VAL A 56 -12.32 12.84 -9.66
N PRO A 57 -13.38 12.06 -9.93
CA PRO A 57 -13.28 10.61 -10.04
C PRO A 57 -12.27 10.28 -11.14
N CYS A 58 -11.13 9.71 -10.74
CA CYS A 58 -10.25 9.09 -11.70
C CYS A 58 -10.99 7.85 -12.15
N LYS A 59 -11.33 7.74 -13.45
CA LYS A 59 -11.54 6.42 -14.04
C LYS A 59 -10.32 5.64 -13.61
N GLU A 60 -10.52 4.62 -12.78
CA GLU A 60 -9.50 3.66 -12.48
C GLU A 60 -9.10 3.14 -13.85
N GLN A 61 -8.01 3.69 -14.42
CA GLN A 61 -7.05 2.77 -14.96
C GLN A 61 -6.78 1.91 -13.75
N VAL A 62 -7.44 0.75 -13.73
CA VAL A 62 -6.83 -0.47 -13.28
C VAL A 62 -5.48 -0.44 -14.00
N LYS A 63 -4.52 0.28 -13.42
CA LYS A 63 -3.21 -0.28 -13.25
C LYS A 63 -3.62 -1.63 -12.71
N THR A 64 -3.53 -2.63 -13.55
CA THR A 64 -2.89 -3.84 -13.12
C THR A 64 -1.60 -3.29 -12.47
N VAL A 65 -1.72 -2.87 -11.19
CA VAL A 65 -0.84 -3.34 -10.17
C VAL A 65 -0.69 -4.76 -10.63
N LYS A 66 0.45 -5.06 -11.26
CA LYS A 66 0.83 -6.44 -11.47
C LYS A 66 0.67 -6.97 -10.07
N LEU A 67 -0.47 -7.62 -9.82
CA LEU A 67 -0.83 -8.21 -8.55
C LEU A 67 0.39 -9.07 -8.33
N ALA A 68 1.25 -8.61 -7.41
CA ALA A 68 2.64 -9.02 -7.35
C ALA A 68 2.60 -10.53 -7.53
N THR A 69 3.15 -10.94 -8.68
CA THR A 69 3.12 -12.29 -9.25
C THR A 69 2.91 -13.29 -8.15
N GLN A 70 1.76 -13.96 -8.13
CA GLN A 70 1.41 -15.07 -7.23
C GLN A 70 2.21 -15.04 -5.94
N ARG A 71 1.67 -14.42 -4.88
CA ARG A 71 2.30 -14.48 -3.55
C ARG A 71 2.63 -15.94 -3.28
N LYS A 72 3.92 -16.30 -3.33
CA LYS A 72 4.44 -17.66 -3.04
C LYS A 72 4.05 -18.19 -1.65
N HIS A 73 3.35 -17.36 -0.88
CA HIS A 73 2.95 -17.55 0.50
C HIS A 73 1.43 -17.37 0.69
N ASP A 74 0.63 -17.48 -0.37
CA ASP A 74 -0.82 -17.68 -0.23
C ASP A 74 -1.10 -19.08 0.31
N ASN A 75 -0.79 -19.28 1.59
CA ASN A 75 -1.23 -20.46 2.31
C ASN A 75 -2.74 -20.36 2.47
N GLU A 76 -3.44 -21.39 2.03
CA GLU A 76 -4.85 -21.61 2.37
C GLU A 76 -4.88 -22.42 3.65
N PHE A 77 -5.46 -21.84 4.68
CA PHE A 77 -5.55 -22.44 6.00
C PHE A 77 -6.96 -22.98 6.17
N GLU A 78 -7.09 -24.29 6.37
CA GLU A 78 -8.33 -24.85 6.91
C GLU A 78 -8.41 -24.46 8.39
N PRO A 79 -9.46 -23.73 8.81
CA PRO A 79 -9.65 -23.37 10.21
C PRO A 79 -9.72 -24.61 11.11
N GLU A 80 -9.24 -24.46 12.34
CA GLU A 80 -9.46 -25.50 13.34
C GLU A 80 -10.94 -25.59 13.76
N ASP A 81 -11.42 -26.80 14.04
CA ASP A 81 -12.79 -27.05 14.50
C ASP A 81 -12.98 -26.67 15.99
N ASP A 82 -14.22 -26.32 16.38
CA ASP A 82 -14.64 -26.06 17.77
C ASP A 82 -13.84 -24.99 18.55
N ILE A 83 -13.24 -24.02 17.84
CA ILE A 83 -12.41 -22.98 18.45
C ILE A 83 -13.16 -21.77 19.00
N ASN A 84 -14.48 -21.66 18.84
CA ASN A 84 -15.23 -20.45 19.20
C ASN A 84 -14.99 -20.04 20.67
N TYR A 85 -15.02 -21.00 21.59
CA TYR A 85 -14.73 -20.76 23.00
C TYR A 85 -13.30 -20.23 23.23
N MET A 86 -12.32 -20.79 22.52
CA MET A 86 -10.92 -20.35 22.58
C MET A 86 -10.74 -18.91 22.04
N ILE A 87 -11.47 -18.57 20.99
CA ILE A 87 -11.47 -17.22 20.40
C ILE A 87 -12.11 -16.21 21.37
N GLU A 88 -13.22 -16.58 22.00
CA GLU A 88 -13.87 -15.75 23.02
C GLU A 88 -12.94 -15.52 24.23
N GLN A 89 -12.26 -16.57 24.69
CA GLN A 89 -11.25 -16.44 25.75
C GLN A 89 -10.14 -15.46 25.36
N ILE A 90 -9.58 -15.59 24.15
CA ILE A 90 -8.54 -14.66 23.66
C ILE A 90 -9.02 -13.20 23.63
N GLN A 91 -10.27 -12.96 23.24
CA GLN A 91 -10.78 -11.61 23.02
C GLN A 91 -11.28 -10.92 24.29
N PHE A 92 -11.85 -11.69 25.23
CA PHE A 92 -12.63 -11.14 26.33
C PHE A 92 -12.09 -11.50 27.72
N ASP A 93 -11.27 -12.55 27.86
CA ASP A 93 -10.71 -12.92 29.16
C ASP A 93 -9.47 -12.08 29.50
N THR A 94 -9.64 -11.11 30.38
CA THR A 94 -8.57 -10.23 30.86
C THR A 94 -7.66 -10.88 31.90
N ASN A 95 -8.06 -12.02 32.48
CA ASN A 95 -7.35 -12.69 33.56
C ASN A 95 -6.60 -13.95 33.10
N CYS A 96 -6.64 -14.26 31.81
CA CYS A 96 -5.93 -15.40 31.24
C CYS A 96 -4.42 -15.26 31.45
N SER A 97 -3.81 -16.29 32.05
CA SER A 97 -2.36 -16.29 32.25
C SER A 97 -1.63 -16.42 30.90
N PHE A 98 -0.42 -15.86 30.79
CA PHE A 98 0.33 -15.94 29.53
C PHE A 98 0.57 -17.39 29.04
N PRO A 99 0.89 -18.38 29.90
CA PRO A 99 1.02 -19.77 29.46
C PRO A 99 -0.27 -20.38 28.88
N GLU A 100 -1.42 -20.04 29.47
CA GLU A 100 -2.72 -20.46 28.95
C GLU A 100 -3.02 -19.77 27.62
N LEU A 101 -2.80 -18.47 27.55
CA LEU A 101 -2.92 -17.70 26.32
C LEU A 101 -2.05 -18.30 25.23
N GLU A 102 -0.79 -18.64 25.50
CA GLU A 102 0.12 -19.26 24.54
C GLU A 102 -0.42 -20.61 24.01
N LYS A 103 -1.01 -21.42 24.88
CA LYS A 103 -1.64 -22.70 24.52
C LYS A 103 -2.85 -22.48 23.60
N ILE A 104 -3.75 -21.58 23.97
CA ILE A 104 -4.95 -21.24 23.21
C ILE A 104 -4.55 -20.59 21.87
N TRP A 105 -3.51 -19.75 21.87
CA TRP A 105 -2.98 -19.09 20.68
C TRP A 105 -2.49 -20.10 19.65
N LYS A 106 -1.73 -21.11 20.09
CA LYS A 106 -1.24 -22.21 19.22
C LYS A 106 -2.41 -22.99 18.62
N ALA A 107 -3.44 -23.28 19.40
CA ALA A 107 -4.62 -24.03 18.96
C ALA A 107 -5.53 -23.28 17.98
N THR A 108 -5.40 -21.95 17.88
CA THR A 108 -6.26 -21.07 17.05
C THR A 108 -5.50 -20.42 15.89
N THR A 109 -4.31 -20.93 15.57
CA THR A 109 -3.37 -20.25 14.69
C THR A 109 -3.86 -20.17 13.25
N LYS A 110 -4.40 -21.26 12.69
CA LYS A 110 -4.86 -21.28 11.31
C LYS A 110 -6.06 -20.38 11.11
N TYR A 111 -7.03 -20.42 12.03
CA TYR A 111 -8.17 -19.49 12.02
C TYR A 111 -7.72 -18.04 12.12
N ARG A 112 -6.82 -17.72 13.05
CA ARG A 112 -6.31 -16.36 13.23
C ARG A 112 -5.58 -15.89 11.98
N LEU A 113 -4.68 -16.69 11.42
CA LEU A 113 -3.96 -16.35 10.18
C LEU A 113 -4.91 -16.14 9.00
N ASN A 114 -5.95 -16.95 8.86
CA ASN A 114 -6.99 -16.75 7.85
C ASN A 114 -7.77 -15.44 8.11
N SER A 115 -8.13 -15.14 9.36
CA SER A 115 -8.77 -13.88 9.72
C SER A 115 -7.89 -12.66 9.43
N ILE A 116 -6.57 -12.76 9.67
CA ILE A 116 -5.60 -11.69 9.39
C ILE A 116 -5.48 -11.46 7.89
N LYS A 117 -5.39 -12.56 7.11
CA LYS A 117 -5.31 -12.51 5.65
C LYS A 117 -6.50 -11.79 5.01
N ASN A 118 -7.69 -11.96 5.59
CA ASN A 118 -8.94 -11.37 5.12
C ASN A 118 -9.26 -9.99 5.73
N SER A 119 -8.39 -9.46 6.61
CA SER A 119 -8.61 -8.15 7.22
C SER A 119 -8.27 -7.01 6.26
N THR A 120 -8.98 -5.89 6.43
CA THR A 120 -8.85 -4.70 5.57
C THR A 120 -7.72 -3.76 6.00
N SER A 121 -7.28 -3.82 7.26
CA SER A 121 -6.26 -2.91 7.79
C SER A 121 -5.50 -3.48 8.99
N THR A 122 -4.28 -2.98 9.20
CA THR A 122 -3.47 -3.32 10.39
C THR A 122 -4.16 -2.89 11.68
N ALA A 123 -4.89 -1.78 11.68
CA ALA A 123 -5.62 -1.32 12.86
C ALA A 123 -6.74 -2.31 13.27
N GLU A 124 -7.46 -2.86 12.30
CA GLU A 124 -8.48 -3.88 12.53
C GLU A 124 -7.87 -5.15 13.15
N ILE A 125 -6.71 -5.60 12.63
CA ILE A 125 -5.96 -6.74 13.18
C ILE A 125 -5.58 -6.49 14.63
N MET A 126 -4.96 -5.35 14.93
CA MET A 126 -4.50 -5.02 16.29
C MET A 126 -5.66 -4.84 17.27
N ASN A 127 -6.80 -4.34 16.79
CA ASN A 127 -8.02 -4.20 17.61
C ASN A 127 -8.69 -5.53 17.92
N LYS A 128 -8.69 -6.47 16.96
CA LYS A 128 -9.25 -7.83 17.14
C LYS A 128 -8.33 -8.70 17.99
N TRP A 129 -7.03 -8.62 17.76
CA TRP A 129 -6.00 -9.45 18.38
C TRP A 129 -5.13 -8.61 19.32
N LYS A 130 -5.78 -7.98 20.32
CA LYS A 130 -5.11 -7.09 21.27
C LYS A 130 -3.98 -7.75 22.05
N SER A 131 -3.98 -9.07 22.17
CA SER A 131 -2.91 -9.84 22.82
C SER A 131 -1.52 -9.57 22.23
N TYR A 132 -1.42 -9.15 20.96
CA TYR A 132 -0.16 -8.72 20.36
C TYR A 132 0.45 -7.47 21.02
N THR A 133 -0.34 -6.61 21.67
CA THR A 133 0.14 -5.39 22.34
C THR A 133 0.61 -5.63 23.78
N LEU A 134 0.45 -6.84 24.30
CA LEU A 134 0.92 -7.20 25.64
C LEU A 134 2.47 -7.23 25.68
N PRO A 135 3.10 -7.07 26.86
CA PRO A 135 4.57 -7.12 26.98
C PRO A 135 5.23 -8.38 26.40
N LEU A 136 4.54 -9.53 26.44
CA LEU A 136 4.99 -10.79 25.86
C LEU A 136 4.33 -11.11 24.51
N GLY A 137 3.64 -10.15 23.90
CA GLY A 137 2.91 -10.29 22.64
C GLY A 137 3.80 -10.66 21.45
N TYR A 138 5.08 -10.28 21.48
CA TYR A 138 6.04 -10.69 20.44
C TYR A 138 6.18 -12.22 20.32
N ARG A 139 6.04 -12.97 21.42
CA ARG A 139 6.06 -14.45 21.38
C ARG A 139 4.84 -15.01 20.65
N LEU A 140 3.71 -14.30 20.70
CA LEU A 140 2.51 -14.66 19.93
C LEU A 140 2.74 -14.47 18.43
N ILE A 141 3.45 -13.41 18.05
CA ILE A 141 3.90 -13.17 16.67
C ILE A 141 4.83 -14.30 16.21
N ASP A 142 5.76 -14.75 17.07
CA ASP A 142 6.66 -15.86 16.73
C ASP A 142 5.93 -17.18 16.48
N ILE A 143 4.83 -17.45 17.20
CA ILE A 143 3.98 -18.64 16.96
C ILE A 143 3.36 -18.58 15.55
N ASP A 144 2.80 -17.42 15.20
CA ASP A 144 2.22 -17.19 13.88
C ASP A 144 3.27 -17.27 12.77
N PHE A 145 4.43 -16.66 12.99
CA PHE A 145 5.57 -16.71 12.08
C PHE A 145 6.06 -18.14 11.85
N SER A 146 6.22 -18.92 12.92
CA SER A 146 6.68 -20.32 12.83
C SER A 146 5.68 -21.20 12.08
N THR A 147 4.39 -20.90 12.17
CA THR A 147 3.35 -21.61 11.42
C THR A 147 3.36 -21.25 9.93
N LEU A 148 3.62 -19.97 9.60
CA LEU A 148 3.75 -19.51 8.22
C LEU A 148 5.06 -19.99 7.56
N TYR A 149 6.14 -20.05 8.34
CA TYR A 149 7.49 -20.33 7.86
C TYR A 149 8.19 -21.41 8.71
N PRO A 150 7.75 -22.69 8.66
CA PRO A 150 8.28 -23.74 9.52
C PRO A 150 9.77 -24.07 9.33
N ARG A 151 10.37 -23.61 8.23
CA ARG A 151 11.79 -23.81 7.89
C ARG A 151 12.68 -22.64 8.32
N CYS A 152 12.11 -21.60 8.92
CA CYS A 152 12.83 -20.45 9.44
C CYS A 152 13.04 -20.59 10.94
N SER A 153 14.12 -20.00 11.46
CA SER A 153 14.50 -20.09 12.88
C SER A 153 13.51 -19.37 13.80
N ASN A 154 13.49 -18.05 13.77
CA ASN A 154 12.52 -17.20 14.46
C ASN A 154 12.41 -15.85 13.72
N SER A 155 11.38 -15.07 14.02
CA SER A 155 11.12 -13.84 13.28
C SER A 155 12.23 -12.80 13.44
N VAL A 156 12.80 -12.70 14.65
CA VAL A 156 13.84 -11.72 15.01
C VAL A 156 15.14 -11.99 14.26
N SER A 157 15.68 -13.22 14.33
CA SER A 157 16.93 -13.57 13.65
C SER A 157 16.79 -13.47 12.12
N GLN A 158 15.61 -13.80 11.59
CA GLN A 158 15.33 -13.64 10.15
C GLN A 158 15.25 -12.16 9.75
N PHE A 159 14.70 -11.31 10.60
CA PHE A 159 14.70 -9.88 10.38
C PHE A 159 16.13 -9.33 10.43
N GLU A 160 16.94 -9.70 11.42
CA GLU A 160 18.34 -9.28 11.51
C GLU A 160 19.12 -9.63 10.23
N GLU A 161 19.04 -10.88 9.76
CA GLU A 161 19.75 -11.36 8.56
C GLU A 161 19.29 -10.64 7.27
N LYS A 162 18.02 -10.25 7.19
CA LYS A 162 17.41 -9.69 5.97
C LYS A 162 17.23 -8.18 6.02
N SER A 163 17.43 -7.55 7.18
CA SER A 163 17.21 -6.12 7.41
C SER A 163 18.00 -5.27 6.43
N GLU A 164 19.29 -5.57 6.24
CA GLU A 164 20.16 -4.87 5.29
C GLU A 164 19.62 -4.97 3.86
N LYS A 165 19.18 -6.15 3.43
CA LYS A 165 18.61 -6.36 2.09
C LYS A 165 17.30 -5.59 1.91
N ILE A 166 16.46 -5.55 2.95
CA ILE A 166 15.22 -4.75 2.94
C ILE A 166 15.57 -3.27 2.80
N MET A 167 16.59 -2.80 3.53
CA MET A 167 17.05 -1.42 3.49
C MET A 167 17.58 -1.05 2.10
N MET A 168 18.37 -1.92 1.47
CA MET A 168 18.83 -1.72 0.08
C MET A 168 17.68 -1.63 -0.92
N VAL A 169 16.67 -2.48 -0.79
CA VAL A 169 15.48 -2.44 -1.66
C VAL A 169 14.68 -1.16 -1.43
N LEU A 170 14.54 -0.72 -0.18
CA LEU A 170 13.87 0.55 0.14
C LEU A 170 14.61 1.73 -0.49
N ASP A 171 15.94 1.80 -0.36
CA ASP A 171 16.76 2.89 -0.93
C ASP A 171 16.59 3.01 -2.45
N ASP A 172 16.58 1.88 -3.17
CA ASP A 172 16.37 1.83 -4.62
C ASP A 172 14.97 2.32 -5.04
N GLN A 173 13.94 2.03 -4.22
CA GLN A 173 12.55 2.34 -4.55
C GLN A 173 12.13 3.76 -4.13
N LEU A 174 12.87 4.41 -3.23
CA LEU A 174 12.59 5.76 -2.77
C LEU A 174 12.92 6.79 -3.86
N LYS A 175 11.88 7.50 -4.32
CA LYS A 175 11.99 8.52 -5.39
C LYS A 175 11.68 9.94 -4.92
N ASP A 176 10.96 10.09 -3.81
CA ASP A 176 10.58 11.39 -3.29
C ASP A 176 11.57 11.86 -2.21
N ASN A 177 11.83 13.18 -2.20
CA ASN A 177 12.84 13.76 -1.33
C ASN A 177 12.47 13.72 0.15
N ASN A 178 11.17 13.70 0.51
CA ASN A 178 10.76 13.69 1.91
C ASN A 178 11.00 12.31 2.53
N SER A 179 10.61 11.25 1.84
CA SER A 179 10.85 9.88 2.25
C SER A 179 12.34 9.53 2.24
N ARG A 180 13.13 10.08 1.29
CA ARG A 180 14.59 9.90 1.30
C ARG A 180 15.25 10.54 2.53
N LYS A 181 14.83 11.76 2.89
CA LYS A 181 15.26 12.39 4.15
C LYS A 181 14.89 11.56 5.38
N LEU A 182 13.68 10.98 5.42
CA LEU A 182 13.27 10.13 6.54
C LEU A 182 14.16 8.87 6.61
N PHE A 183 14.45 8.27 5.46
CA PHE A 183 15.26 7.06 5.35
C PHE A 183 16.71 7.28 5.76
N GLU A 184 17.31 8.42 5.43
CA GLU A 184 18.66 8.81 5.87
C GLU A 184 18.76 9.05 7.39
N ASN A 185 17.62 9.22 8.08
CA ASN A 185 17.55 9.43 9.53
C ASN A 185 17.15 8.16 10.32
N LEU A 186 16.97 7.02 9.64
CA LEU A 186 16.76 5.71 10.28
C LEU A 186 18.09 5.10 10.72
#